data_AF-A0AAW0J6I4-F1
#
_entry.id   AF-A0AAW0J6I4-F1
#
_cell.length_a   1.000
_cell.length_b   1.000
_cell.length_c   1.000
_cell.angle_alpha   90.00
_cell.angle_beta   90.00
_cell.angle_gamma   90.00
#
_symmetry.space_group_name_H-M   'P 1'
#
loop_
_entity.id
_entity.type
_entity.pdbx_description
1 polymer ?
#
loop_
_entity_poly.entity_id
_entity_poly.type
_entity_poly.pdbx_seq_one_letter_code
_entity_poly.pdbx_strand_id
1 'polypeptide(L)'
;MIGILGKRSIHELVSQIDSSENLDPEVEDILVDIAEDFVDSITTFGCSLAKHRKSTTLEAKDILLHLERNWNITLPGFGGDEIKSYRKPLTNDIHKERLVAIKKSMVATETATKISSGQAAGNAKGNLAKAPANPLAPQI
;
A
#
# COMPACT_ATOMS: atom_id res chain seq x y z
N MET A 1 -2.59 26.44 -20.36
CA MET A 1 -2.43 26.30 -18.90
C MET A 1 -1.31 27.25 -18.49
N ILE A 2 -1.45 28.04 -17.42
CA ILE A 2 -0.35 28.89 -16.95
C ILE A 2 0.56 27.95 -16.16
N GLY A 3 1.75 27.67 -16.67
CA GLY A 3 2.73 26.83 -15.99
C GLY A 3 3.08 27.47 -14.65
N ILE A 4 2.83 26.75 -13.57
CA ILE A 4 3.10 27.18 -12.19
C ILE A 4 4.59 27.08 -11.85
N LEU A 5 5.34 26.31 -12.64
CA LEU A 5 6.77 26.10 -12.51
C LEU A 5 7.46 26.47 -13.84
N GLY A 6 8.59 27.17 -13.76
CA GLY A 6 9.38 27.50 -14.94
C GLY A 6 10.81 26.97 -14.83
N LYS A 7 11.52 26.90 -15.97
CA LYS A 7 12.91 26.41 -16.06
C LYS A 7 13.86 27.07 -15.04
N ARG A 8 13.66 28.36 -14.75
CA ARG A 8 14.42 29.08 -13.71
C ARG A 8 14.32 28.40 -12.34
N SER A 9 13.11 28.02 -11.92
CA SER A 9 12.89 27.37 -10.63
C SER A 9 13.53 25.99 -10.57
N ILE A 10 13.50 25.22 -11.66
CA ILE A 10 14.21 23.94 -11.76
C ILE A 10 15.71 24.14 -11.58
N HIS A 11 16.30 25.09 -12.30
CA HIS A 11 17.72 25.39 -12.18
C HIS A 11 18.11 25.83 -10.75
N GLU A 12 17.30 26.67 -10.10
CA GLU A 12 17.50 27.07 -8.70
C GLU A 12 17.40 25.88 -7.73
N LEU A 13 16.52 24.91 -7.99
CA LEU A 13 16.40 23.69 -7.19
C LEU A 13 17.59 22.75 -7.38
N VAL A 14 18.05 22.56 -8.61
CA VAL A 14 19.22 21.72 -8.92
C VAL A 14 20.46 22.30 -8.24
N SER A 15 20.66 23.61 -8.33
CA SER A 15 21.82 24.28 -7.72
C SER A 15 21.89 24.14 -6.19
N GLN A 16 20.74 23.99 -5.51
CA GLN A 16 20.69 23.71 -4.07
C GLN A 16 21.13 22.27 -3.72
N ILE A 17 20.99 21.33 -4.65
CA ILE A 17 21.40 19.93 -4.49
C ILE A 17 22.86 19.77 -4.90
N ASP A 18 23.19 20.24 -6.09
CA ASP A 18 24.54 20.25 -6.66
C ASP A 18 24.75 21.50 -7.52
N SER A 19 25.62 22.39 -7.06
CA SER A 19 25.94 23.64 -7.78
C SER A 19 26.74 23.45 -9.07
N SER A 20 27.32 22.26 -9.29
CA SER A 20 28.15 21.96 -10.45
C SER A 20 27.39 21.31 -11.61
N GLU A 21 26.20 20.79 -11.34
CA GLU A 21 25.35 20.12 -12.31
C GLU A 21 24.65 21.14 -13.23
N ASN A 22 24.61 20.86 -14.53
CA ASN A 22 23.85 21.64 -15.52
C ASN A 22 22.98 20.69 -16.33
N LEU A 23 21.65 20.87 -16.23
CA LEU A 23 20.70 20.05 -16.97
C LEU A 23 20.64 20.46 -18.44
N ASP A 24 20.46 19.47 -19.31
CA ASP A 24 20.11 19.73 -20.70
C ASP A 24 18.70 20.35 -20.80
N PRO A 25 18.44 21.30 -21.71
CA PRO A 25 17.13 21.92 -21.87
C PRO A 25 15.95 20.94 -22.03
N GLU A 26 16.16 19.79 -22.67
CA GLU A 26 15.13 18.75 -22.83
C GLU A 26 14.79 18.08 -21.49
N VAL A 27 15.80 17.85 -20.64
CA VAL A 27 15.60 17.27 -19.30
C VAL A 27 14.85 18.26 -18.41
N GLU A 28 15.17 19.56 -18.50
CA GLU A 28 14.41 20.58 -17.78
C GLU A 28 12.93 20.58 -18.16
N ASP A 29 12.61 20.44 -19.45
CA ASP A 29 11.21 20.36 -19.91
C ASP A 29 10.50 19.14 -19.33
N ILE A 30 11.14 17.97 -19.35
CA ILE A 30 10.59 16.74 -18.76
C ILE A 30 10.35 16.90 -17.26
N LEU A 31 11.28 17.53 -16.53
CA LEU A 31 11.11 17.76 -15.08
C LEU A 31 9.98 18.73 -14.78
N VAL A 32 9.77 19.75 -15.62
CA VAL A 32 8.62 20.65 -15.51
C VAL A 32 7.33 19.87 -15.72
N ASP A 33 7.23 19.06 -16.78
CA ASP A 33 6.03 18.26 -17.06
C ASP A 33 5.69 17.32 -15.90
N ILE A 34 6.70 16.61 -15.36
CA ILE A 34 6.53 15.72 -14.20
C ILE A 34 6.04 16.51 -12.96
N ALA A 35 6.56 17.72 -12.75
CA ALA A 35 6.16 18.55 -11.62
C ALA A 35 4.72 19.07 -11.78
N GLU A 36 4.30 19.42 -12.98
CA GLU A 36 2.91 19.81 -13.27
C GLU A 36 1.96 18.64 -13.05
N ASP A 37 2.29 17.45 -13.58
CA ASP A 37 1.52 16.22 -13.37
C ASP A 37 1.42 15.85 -11.88
N PHE A 38 2.50 16.06 -11.12
CA PHE A 38 2.50 15.86 -9.67
C PHE A 38 1.48 16.78 -8.98
N VAL A 39 1.49 18.08 -9.30
CA VAL A 39 0.57 19.06 -8.68
C VAL A 39 -0.88 18.75 -9.05
N ASP A 40 -1.15 18.39 -10.30
CA ASP A 40 -2.49 18.02 -10.76
C ASP A 40 -2.99 16.75 -10.05
N SER A 41 -2.13 15.75 -9.90
CA SER A 41 -2.43 14.51 -9.20
C SER A 41 -2.78 14.75 -7.72
N ILE A 42 -1.91 15.44 -6.97
CA ILE A 42 -2.14 15.69 -5.54
C ILE A 42 -3.37 16.58 -5.31
N THR A 43 -3.62 17.55 -6.18
CA THR A 43 -4.75 18.47 -6.06
C THR A 43 -6.06 17.76 -6.39
N THR A 44 -6.09 16.95 -7.44
CA THR A 44 -7.26 16.17 -7.84
C THR A 44 -7.65 15.16 -6.76
N PHE A 45 -6.67 14.43 -6.22
CA PHE A 45 -6.91 13.48 -5.15
C PHE A 45 -7.32 14.18 -3.85
N GLY A 46 -6.63 15.26 -3.47
CA GLY A 46 -6.98 16.08 -2.31
C GLY A 46 -8.42 16.61 -2.39
N CYS A 47 -8.84 17.14 -3.54
CA CYS A 47 -10.23 17.57 -3.76
C CYS A 47 -11.22 16.41 -3.63
N SER A 48 -10.85 15.22 -4.11
CA SER A 48 -11.67 14.02 -3.98
C SER A 48 -11.82 13.58 -2.51
N LEU A 49 -10.77 13.70 -1.71
CA LEU A 49 -10.80 13.43 -0.27
C LEU A 49 -11.64 14.46 0.50
N ALA A 50 -11.50 15.75 0.19
CA ALA A 50 -12.33 16.80 0.77
C ALA A 50 -13.83 16.53 0.52
N LYS A 51 -14.19 16.17 -0.72
CA LYS A 51 -15.55 15.76 -1.08
C LYS A 51 -15.99 14.49 -0.35
N HIS A 52 -15.11 13.49 -0.21
CA HIS A 52 -15.42 12.23 0.47
C HIS A 52 -15.84 12.43 1.94
N ARG A 53 -15.22 13.38 2.64
CA ARG A 53 -15.62 13.76 4.00
C ARG A 53 -16.73 14.82 4.06
N LYS A 54 -17.38 15.09 2.93
CA LYS A 54 -18.49 16.05 2.76
C LYS A 54 -18.09 17.51 3.01
N SER A 55 -16.82 17.85 2.78
CA SER A 55 -16.32 19.22 2.84
C SER A 55 -16.37 19.87 1.46
N THR A 56 -16.68 21.17 1.43
CA THR A 56 -16.53 22.03 0.24
C THR A 56 -15.19 22.78 0.25
N THR A 57 -14.41 22.65 1.31
CA THR A 57 -13.11 23.29 1.49
C THR A 57 -12.01 22.23 1.49
N LEU A 58 -11.00 22.43 0.64
CA LEU A 58 -9.77 21.63 0.63
C LEU A 58 -8.91 22.02 1.83
N GLU A 59 -8.56 21.05 2.67
CA GLU A 59 -7.72 21.26 3.84
C GLU A 59 -6.36 20.55 3.67
N ALA A 60 -5.34 21.00 4.42
CA ALA A 60 -3.99 20.42 4.34
C ALA A 60 -3.98 18.89 4.57
N LYS A 61 -4.84 18.37 5.45
CA LYS A 61 -4.98 16.92 5.70
C LYS A 61 -5.37 16.11 4.46
N ASP A 62 -6.12 16.71 3.53
CA ASP A 62 -6.53 16.04 2.30
C ASP A 62 -5.32 15.84 1.36
N ILE A 63 -4.41 16.81 1.31
CA ILE A 63 -3.17 16.72 0.53
C ILE A 63 -2.16 15.80 1.23
N LEU A 64 -1.98 15.95 2.54
CA LEU A 64 -1.01 15.18 3.32
C LEU A 64 -1.26 13.67 3.23
N LEU A 65 -2.53 13.24 3.24
CA LEU A 65 -2.87 11.82 3.13
C LEU A 65 -2.41 11.23 1.79
N HIS A 66 -2.54 11.98 0.69
CA HIS A 66 -2.09 11.52 -0.62
C HIS A 66 -0.57 11.46 -0.71
N LEU A 67 0.13 12.46 -0.17
CA LEU A 67 1.59 12.48 -0.13
C LEU A 67 2.15 11.29 0.66
N GLU A 68 1.58 10.99 1.83
CA GLU A 68 2.04 9.90 2.68
C GLU A 68 1.79 8.52 2.04
N ARG A 69 0.61 8.33 1.42
CA ARG A 69 0.17 7.00 0.95
C ARG A 69 0.57 6.66 -0.46
N ASN A 70 0.72 7.65 -1.33
CA ASN A 70 1.01 7.43 -2.74
C ASN A 70 2.45 7.79 -3.11
N TRP A 71 3.03 8.79 -2.42
CA TRP A 71 4.37 9.30 -2.73
C TRP A 71 5.40 8.96 -1.65
N ASN A 72 4.99 8.38 -0.51
CA ASN A 72 5.87 8.15 0.65
C ASN A 72 6.58 9.43 1.13
N ILE A 73 5.99 10.61 0.91
CA ILE A 73 6.50 11.90 1.35
C ILE A 73 5.83 12.28 2.67
N THR A 74 6.63 12.64 3.67
CA THR A 74 6.14 13.17 4.96
C THR A 74 6.62 14.60 5.14
N LEU A 75 5.68 15.54 5.34
CA LEU A 75 5.98 16.95 5.56
C LEU A 75 6.07 17.26 7.06
N PRO A 76 7.26 17.63 7.58
CA PRO A 76 7.41 18.04 8.97
C PRO A 76 6.59 19.31 9.27
N GLY A 77 6.02 19.39 10.46
CA GLY A 77 5.24 20.56 10.90
C GLY A 77 3.82 20.65 10.31
N PHE A 78 3.46 19.76 9.38
CA PHE A 78 2.12 19.61 8.84
C PHE A 78 1.55 18.25 9.27
N GLY A 79 0.37 18.23 9.92
CA GLY A 79 -0.28 16.98 10.37
C GLY A 79 -0.37 16.77 11.89
N GLY A 80 -0.28 17.84 12.67
CA GLY A 80 -0.13 17.81 14.13
C GLY A 80 -1.25 17.19 14.98
N ASP A 81 -2.48 16.98 14.49
CA ASP A 81 -3.58 16.58 15.40
C ASP A 81 -4.51 15.43 14.94
N GLU A 82 -4.58 15.03 13.67
CA GLU A 82 -5.65 14.10 13.22
C GLU A 82 -5.20 12.81 12.53
N ILE A 83 -3.94 12.70 12.07
CA ILE A 83 -3.46 11.49 11.36
C ILE A 83 -2.63 10.62 12.30
N LYS A 84 -3.23 10.19 13.41
CA LYS A 84 -2.78 8.96 14.09
C LYS A 84 -3.61 7.79 13.58
N SER A 85 -3.38 7.43 12.32
CA SER A 85 -3.98 6.25 11.68
C SER A 85 -3.38 4.93 12.17
N TYR A 86 -2.81 4.88 13.38
CA TYR A 86 -2.59 3.60 14.06
C TYR A 86 -3.94 3.08 14.57
N ARG A 87 -4.81 2.66 13.65
CA ARG A 87 -5.79 1.64 14.00
C ARG A 87 -5.00 0.36 14.16
N LYS A 88 -4.95 -0.19 15.39
CA LYS A 88 -4.70 -1.63 15.53
C LYS A 88 -5.58 -2.33 14.50
N PRO A 89 -5.04 -3.21 13.64
CA PRO A 89 -5.87 -4.00 12.74
C PRO A 89 -6.99 -4.60 13.56
N LEU A 90 -8.25 -4.24 13.27
CA LEU A 90 -9.38 -4.85 13.93
C LEU A 90 -9.41 -6.30 13.47
N THR A 91 -8.77 -7.18 14.23
CA THR A 91 -8.84 -8.62 14.00
C THR A 91 -10.28 -9.01 14.27
N ASN A 92 -11.05 -9.20 13.19
CA ASN A 92 -12.43 -9.69 13.24
C ASN A 92 -12.46 -11.01 14.06
N ASP A 93 -13.52 -11.27 14.81
CA ASP A 93 -13.62 -12.49 15.63
C ASP A 93 -13.48 -13.77 14.80
N ILE A 94 -13.95 -13.74 13.54
CA ILE A 94 -13.72 -14.79 12.54
C ILE A 94 -12.22 -15.00 12.28
N HIS A 95 -11.43 -13.91 12.21
CA HIS A 95 -9.99 -13.99 12.02
C HIS A 95 -9.29 -14.61 13.24
N LYS A 96 -9.74 -14.28 14.46
CA LYS A 96 -9.21 -14.89 15.69
C LYS A 96 -9.50 -16.39 15.73
N GLU A 97 -10.71 -16.81 15.39
CA GLU A 97 -11.08 -18.23 15.34
C GLU A 97 -10.23 -19.00 14.31
N ARG A 98 -10.05 -18.43 13.11
CA ARG A 98 -9.17 -19.00 12.08
C ARG A 98 -7.73 -19.16 12.57
N LEU A 99 -7.19 -18.15 13.26
CA LEU A 99 -5.84 -18.22 13.85
C LEU A 99 -5.73 -19.34 14.90
N VAL A 100 -6.76 -19.53 15.73
CA VAL A 100 -6.80 -20.62 16.70
C VAL A 100 -6.85 -21.98 16.00
N ALA A 101 -7.68 -22.13 14.96
CA ALA A 101 -7.77 -23.36 14.19
C ALA A 101 -6.45 -23.71 13.49
N ILE A 102 -5.76 -22.73 12.90
CA ILE A 102 -4.43 -22.91 12.30
C ILE A 102 -3.41 -23.33 13.36
N LYS A 103 -3.38 -22.68 14.52
CA LYS A 103 -2.45 -23.06 15.61
C LYS A 103 -2.70 -24.49 16.09
N LYS A 104 -3.97 -24.89 16.21
CA LYS A 104 -4.36 -26.26 16.57
C LYS A 104 -3.92 -27.27 15.52
N SER A 105 -4.10 -26.99 14.23
CA SER A 105 -3.69 -27.90 13.16
C SER A 105 -2.16 -28.01 13.05
N MET A 106 -1.42 -26.91 13.28
CA MET A 106 0.06 -26.95 13.33
C MET A 106 0.57 -27.86 14.45
N VAL A 107 0.02 -27.74 15.66
CA VAL A 107 0.40 -28.62 16.79
C VAL A 107 0.01 -30.08 16.51
N ALA A 108 -1.15 -30.32 15.89
CA ALA A 108 -1.57 -31.65 15.45
C ALA A 108 -0.63 -32.23 14.36
N THR A 109 -0.10 -31.38 13.48
CA THR A 109 0.83 -31.78 12.42
C THR A 109 2.22 -32.06 13.00
N GLU A 110 2.72 -31.24 13.91
CA GLU A 110 4.01 -31.45 14.60
C GLU A 110 4.00 -32.68 15.51
N THR A 111 2.87 -32.98 16.16
CA THR A 111 2.71 -34.23 16.93
C THR A 111 2.64 -35.44 16.01
N ALA A 112 2.01 -35.34 14.83
CA ALA A 112 2.07 -36.39 13.81
C ALA A 112 3.48 -36.61 13.23
N THR A 113 4.29 -35.55 13.07
CA THR A 113 5.69 -35.67 12.60
C THR A 113 6.64 -36.27 13.66
N LYS A 114 6.35 -36.07 14.96
CA LYS A 114 7.09 -36.75 16.05
C LYS A 114 6.66 -38.20 16.28
N ILE A 115 5.43 -38.57 15.90
CA ILE A 115 4.95 -39.95 15.98
C ILE A 115 5.45 -40.80 14.79
N SER A 116 5.80 -40.19 13.64
CA SER A 116 6.34 -40.90 12.47
C SER A 116 7.85 -41.15 12.49
N SER A 117 8.59 -40.65 13.48
CA SER A 117 10.05 -40.92 13.63
C SER A 117 10.35 -42.20 14.41
N GLY A 118 9.35 -43.04 14.68
CA GLY A 118 9.51 -44.29 15.43
C GLY A 118 8.66 -45.45 14.92
N GLN A 119 8.87 -45.90 13.68
CA GLN A 119 9.03 -47.32 13.27
C GLN A 119 8.88 -47.50 11.76
N ALA A 120 9.78 -48.31 11.21
CA ALA A 120 10.03 -48.52 9.80
C ALA A 120 9.11 -49.56 9.13
N ALA A 121 9.10 -49.49 7.79
CA ALA A 121 8.90 -50.56 6.80
C ALA A 121 7.47 -50.95 6.38
N GLY A 122 7.21 -50.74 5.07
CA GLY A 122 6.47 -51.69 4.24
C GLY A 122 5.05 -51.32 3.83
N ASN A 123 4.90 -50.72 2.64
CA ASN A 123 4.30 -51.37 1.46
C ASN A 123 3.53 -50.37 0.59
N ALA A 124 3.97 -50.24 -0.67
CA ALA A 124 3.26 -49.49 -1.70
C ALA A 124 2.01 -50.27 -2.12
N LYS A 125 0.82 -49.66 -1.96
CA LYS A 125 -0.35 -50.03 -2.76
C LYS A 125 -1.25 -48.83 -2.93
N GLY A 126 -1.24 -48.27 -4.14
CA GLY A 126 -2.12 -47.19 -4.54
C GLY A 126 -3.58 -47.62 -4.47
N ASN A 127 -4.46 -46.66 -4.17
CA ASN A 127 -5.85 -46.75 -4.55
C ASN A 127 -6.42 -45.36 -4.81
N LEU A 128 -6.77 -45.09 -6.07
CA LEU A 128 -7.64 -43.99 -6.47
C LEU A 128 -9.01 -44.18 -5.82
N ALA A 129 -9.52 -43.15 -5.14
CA ALA A 129 -10.95 -43.01 -4.90
C ALA A 129 -11.35 -41.53 -4.74
N LYS A 130 -11.67 -40.90 -5.87
CA LYS A 130 -12.93 -40.17 -6.12
C LYS A 130 -13.30 -39.05 -5.14
N ALA A 131 -12.85 -37.82 -5.43
CA ALA A 131 -13.54 -36.61 -4.99
C ALA A 131 -14.77 -36.38 -5.89
N PRO A 132 -15.99 -36.21 -5.35
CA PRO A 132 -17.14 -35.78 -6.14
C PRO A 132 -17.06 -34.27 -6.40
N ALA A 133 -17.45 -33.87 -7.61
CA ALA A 133 -17.48 -32.50 -8.08
C ALA A 133 -18.81 -31.79 -7.69
N ASN A 134 -18.67 -30.51 -7.30
CA ASN A 134 -19.59 -29.37 -7.50
C ASN A 134 -20.99 -29.40 -6.80
N PRO A 135 -21.80 -28.31 -6.79
CA PRO A 135 -21.62 -26.95 -7.32
C PRO A 135 -22.09 -25.78 -6.39
N LEU A 136 -22.05 -24.54 -6.93
CA LEU A 136 -22.92 -23.38 -6.58
C LEU A 136 -22.43 -22.44 -5.47
N ALA A 137 -22.47 -21.11 -5.52
CA ALA A 137 -22.49 -20.01 -6.49
C ALA A 137 -22.39 -18.72 -5.62
N PRO A 138 -21.98 -17.55 -6.15
CA PRO A 138 -21.94 -16.32 -5.39
C PRO A 138 -23.36 -15.75 -5.23
N GLN A 139 -23.71 -15.23 -4.05
CA GLN A 139 -24.95 -14.50 -3.83
C GLN A 139 -24.64 -13.11 -3.27
N ILE A 140 -24.89 -12.13 -4.15
CA ILE A 140 -25.33 -10.73 -3.97
C ILE A 140 -24.56 -9.85 -2.98
#